data_AF-A0A2N3FIP1-F1
#
_entry.id   AF-A0A2N3FIP1-F1
#
_cell.length_a   1.000
_cell.length_b   1.000
_cell.length_c   1.000
_cell.angle_alpha   90.00
_cell.angle_beta   90.00
_cell.angle_gamma   90.00
#
_symmetry.space_group_name_H-M   'P 1'
#
loop_
_entity.id
_entity.type
_entity.pdbx_description
1 polymer ?
#
loop_
_entity_poly.entity_id
_entity_poly.type
_entity_poly.pdbx_seq_one_letter_code
_entity_poly.pdbx_strand_id
1 'polypeptide(L)'
;MDGLVCDSKEKVLGLLRRLCDTAFGPSGATMLAVVEGTRTRVVLAVPDGVTTELPPGAGAEFVFRQDQLRTLLELGVPESALATAAFRELLEQLSAASADKLGFMRAVNRRLEAGLSGSQVVG
;
A
#
# COMPACT_ATOMS: atom_id res chain seq x y z
N MET A 1 3.53 -23.32 14.87
CA MET A 1 4.26 -22.70 13.74
C MET A 1 3.55 -21.47 13.19
N ASP A 2 2.34 -21.12 13.65
CA ASP A 2 1.55 -19.98 13.15
C ASP A 2 2.03 -18.59 13.59
N GLY A 3 2.92 -18.51 14.59
CA GLY A 3 3.48 -17.24 15.07
C GLY A 3 4.35 -16.52 14.05
N LEU A 4 5.12 -17.25 13.23
CA LEU A 4 6.02 -16.67 12.22
C LEU A 4 5.24 -15.96 11.10
N VAL A 5 4.16 -16.58 10.63
CA VAL A 5 3.32 -16.01 9.57
C VAL A 5 2.54 -14.80 10.08
N CYS A 6 2.16 -14.80 11.36
CA CYS A 6 1.51 -13.64 11.98
C CYS A 6 2.45 -12.44 12.05
N ASP A 7 3.67 -12.64 12.52
CA ASP A 7 4.70 -11.59 12.63
C ASP A 7 5.10 -11.03 11.25
N SER A 8 5.33 -11.89 10.26
CA SER A 8 5.61 -11.44 8.89
C SER A 8 4.43 -10.71 8.25
N LYS A 9 3.17 -11.14 8.51
CA LYS A 9 1.98 -10.41 8.03
C LYS A 9 1.94 -9.00 8.59
N GLU A 10 2.18 -8.83 9.89
CA GLU A 10 2.21 -7.52 10.54
C GLU A 10 3.32 -6.63 9.97
N LYS A 11 4.51 -7.20 9.71
CA LYS A 11 5.60 -6.50 9.03
C LYS A 11 5.22 -6.04 7.63
N VAL A 12 4.64 -6.92 6.81
CA VAL A 12 4.18 -6.60 5.45
C VAL A 12 3.14 -5.47 5.49
N LEU A 13 2.15 -5.56 6.38
CA LEU A 13 1.13 -4.52 6.55
C LEU A 13 1.74 -3.20 7.05
N GLY A 14 2.72 -3.25 7.95
CA GLY A 14 3.43 -2.06 8.43
C GLY A 14 4.24 -1.37 7.33
N LEU A 15 4.93 -2.15 6.49
CA LEU A 15 5.65 -1.62 5.32
C LEU A 15 4.68 -1.04 4.29
N LEU A 16 3.60 -1.75 3.99
CA LEU A 16 2.56 -1.27 3.07
C LEU A 16 1.94 0.04 3.57
N ARG A 17 1.66 0.14 4.88
CA ARG A 17 1.14 1.37 5.48
C ARG A 17 2.09 2.54 5.27
N ARG A 18 3.39 2.36 5.52
CA ARG A 18 4.39 3.41 5.29
C ARG A 18 4.44 3.87 3.83
N LEU A 19 4.34 2.95 2.88
CA LEU A 19 4.27 3.28 1.45
C LEU A 19 3.01 4.11 1.15
N CYS A 20 1.85 3.68 1.64
CA CYS A 20 0.59 4.40 1.47
C CYS A 20 0.63 5.80 2.14
N ASP A 21 1.12 5.91 3.37
CA ASP A 21 1.23 7.17 4.09
C ASP A 21 2.19 8.14 3.37
N THR A 22 3.28 7.62 2.79
CA THR A 22 4.22 8.44 2.01
C THR A 22 3.59 8.91 0.69
N ALA A 23 2.93 8.01 -0.02
CA ALA A 23 2.34 8.29 -1.33
C ALA A 23 1.06 9.15 -1.25
N PHE A 24 0.30 9.03 -0.17
CA PHE A 24 -1.06 9.57 -0.10
C PHE A 24 -1.40 10.29 1.21
N GLY A 25 -0.50 10.31 2.20
CA GLY A 25 -0.70 11.04 3.47
C GLY A 25 -1.09 12.51 3.28
N PRO A 26 -0.44 13.28 2.38
CA PRO A 26 -0.86 14.65 2.07
C PRO A 26 -2.26 14.75 1.43
N SER A 27 -2.74 13.66 0.84
CA SER A 27 -4.05 13.55 0.19
C SER A 27 -5.13 12.98 1.12
N GLY A 28 -4.84 12.81 2.42
CA GLY A 28 -5.79 12.32 3.42
C GLY A 28 -6.29 10.89 3.19
N ALA A 29 -5.65 10.12 2.30
CA ALA A 29 -6.05 8.74 2.07
C ALA A 29 -5.78 7.90 3.31
N THR A 30 -6.69 6.99 3.60
CA THR A 30 -6.59 6.12 4.79
C THR A 30 -6.50 4.67 4.36
N MET A 31 -5.46 3.98 4.85
CA MET A 31 -5.34 2.53 4.71
C MET A 31 -5.97 1.82 5.92
N LEU A 32 -6.86 0.87 5.65
CA LEU A 32 -7.49 -0.01 6.63
C LEU A 32 -7.13 -1.46 6.31
N ALA A 33 -6.80 -2.26 7.33
CA ALA A 33 -6.60 -3.70 7.19
C ALA A 33 -7.69 -4.43 8.00
N VAL A 34 -8.52 -5.21 7.32
CA VAL A 34 -9.62 -5.98 7.88
C VAL A 34 -9.24 -7.46 7.86
N VAL A 35 -9.16 -8.07 9.05
CA VAL A 35 -8.84 -9.50 9.17
C VAL A 35 -10.15 -10.30 9.10
N GLU A 36 -10.26 -11.14 8.09
CA GLU A 36 -11.43 -11.97 7.78
C GLU A 36 -11.01 -13.45 7.79
N GLY A 37 -10.87 -14.02 8.99
CA GLY A 37 -10.37 -15.39 9.17
C GLY A 37 -8.95 -15.56 8.66
N THR A 38 -8.75 -16.40 7.63
CA THR A 38 -7.44 -16.67 7.01
C THR A 38 -7.05 -15.65 5.93
N ARG A 39 -7.87 -14.60 5.75
CA ARG A 39 -7.62 -13.52 4.79
C ARG A 39 -7.48 -12.19 5.51
N THR A 40 -6.71 -11.30 4.93
CA THR A 40 -6.62 -9.90 5.38
C THR A 40 -6.84 -9.01 4.18
N ARG A 41 -7.97 -8.31 4.18
CA ARG A 41 -8.32 -7.34 3.14
C ARG A 41 -7.76 -5.98 3.54
N VAL A 42 -6.94 -5.41 2.68
CA VAL A 42 -6.44 -4.05 2.79
C VAL A 42 -7.30 -3.16 1.90
N VAL A 43 -7.83 -2.09 2.45
CA VAL A 43 -8.62 -1.09 1.73
C VAL A 43 -7.92 0.24 1.85
N LEU A 44 -7.67 0.88 0.71
CA LEU A 44 -7.19 2.25 0.64
C LEU A 44 -8.35 3.12 0.19
N ALA A 45 -8.83 3.97 1.09
CA ALA A 45 -9.94 4.88 0.82
C ALA A 45 -9.42 6.31 0.66
N VAL A 46 -9.84 6.99 -0.40
CA VAL A 46 -9.51 8.37 -0.67
C VAL A 46 -10.75 9.23 -0.42
N PRO A 47 -10.73 10.15 0.55
CA PRO A 47 -11.88 11.00 0.84
C PRO A 47 -12.19 11.97 -0.30
N ASP A 48 -13.48 12.26 -0.48
CA ASP A 48 -13.98 13.16 -1.52
C ASP A 48 -13.35 14.55 -1.42
N GLY A 49 -12.89 15.07 -2.57
CA GLY A 49 -12.41 16.45 -2.69
C GLY A 49 -11.01 16.72 -2.13
N VAL A 50 -10.28 15.71 -1.65
CA VAL A 50 -8.93 15.90 -1.08
C VAL A 50 -7.81 15.78 -2.11
N THR A 51 -8.09 15.12 -3.25
CA THR A 51 -7.15 14.98 -4.36
C THR A 51 -7.87 15.26 -5.68
N THR A 52 -7.23 16.05 -6.54
CA THR A 52 -7.69 16.32 -7.91
C THR A 52 -7.27 15.22 -8.89
N GLU A 53 -6.43 14.29 -8.45
CA GLU A 53 -5.82 13.24 -9.26
C GLU A 53 -6.65 11.96 -9.27
N LEU A 54 -7.59 11.83 -8.34
CA LEU A 54 -8.49 10.69 -8.19
C LEU A 54 -9.95 11.16 -8.17
N PRO A 55 -10.88 10.39 -8.73
CA PRO A 55 -12.29 10.71 -8.63
C PRO A 55 -12.74 10.67 -7.15
N PRO A 56 -13.79 11.43 -6.79
CA PRO A 56 -14.43 11.30 -5.50
C PRO A 56 -14.88 9.85 -5.29
N GLY A 57 -14.63 9.30 -4.10
CA GLY A 57 -14.93 7.93 -3.72
C GLY A 57 -13.97 6.90 -4.29
N ALA A 58 -12.84 7.31 -4.89
CA ALA A 58 -11.83 6.38 -5.34
C ALA A 58 -11.32 5.52 -4.18
N GLY A 59 -11.27 4.22 -4.41
CA GLY A 59 -10.72 3.26 -3.47
C GLY A 59 -9.99 2.16 -4.22
N ALA A 60 -9.08 1.52 -3.51
CA ALA A 60 -8.44 0.30 -3.97
C ALA A 60 -8.47 -0.76 -2.87
N GLU A 61 -8.55 -2.01 -3.26
CA GLU A 61 -8.52 -3.12 -2.32
C GLU A 61 -7.48 -4.18 -2.73
N PHE A 62 -6.83 -4.76 -1.73
CA PHE A 62 -5.89 -5.86 -1.92
C PHE A 62 -6.17 -6.93 -0.87
N VAL A 63 -6.13 -8.21 -1.25
CA VAL A 63 -6.42 -9.32 -0.31
C VAL A 63 -5.18 -10.18 -0.10
N PHE A 64 -4.62 -10.13 1.10
CA PHE A 64 -3.63 -11.09 1.57
C PHE A 64 -4.32 -12.40 1.96
N ARG A 65 -3.95 -13.50 1.32
CA ARG A 65 -4.30 -14.86 1.77
C ARG A 65 -3.16 -15.43 2.59
N GLN A 66 -3.45 -15.92 3.79
CA GLN A 66 -2.43 -16.43 4.71
C GLN A 66 -1.62 -17.58 4.11
N ASP A 67 -2.25 -18.48 3.34
CA ASP A 67 -1.57 -19.60 2.69
C ASP A 67 -0.58 -19.12 1.62
N GLN A 68 -0.98 -18.14 0.80
CA GLN A 68 -0.10 -17.56 -0.22
C GLN A 68 1.07 -16.80 0.41
N LEU A 69 0.81 -16.05 1.48
CA LEU A 69 1.86 -15.35 2.21
C LEU A 69 2.90 -16.34 2.74
N ARG A 70 2.45 -17.44 3.35
CA ARG A 70 3.31 -18.50 3.85
C ARG A 70 4.17 -19.09 2.73
N THR A 71 3.56 -19.48 1.62
CA THR A 71 4.29 -20.05 0.48
C THR A 71 5.35 -19.08 -0.06
N LEU A 72 5.03 -17.79 -0.19
CA LEU A 72 6.00 -16.81 -0.71
C LEU A 72 7.17 -16.59 0.25
N LEU A 73 6.92 -16.57 1.57
CA LEU A 73 7.96 -16.47 2.58
C LEU A 73 8.85 -17.72 2.60
N GLU A 74 8.26 -18.92 2.47
CA GLU A 74 9.00 -20.18 2.37
C GLU A 74 9.89 -20.25 1.11
N LEU A 75 9.46 -19.60 0.02
CA LEU A 75 10.25 -19.42 -1.20
C LEU A 75 11.33 -18.32 -1.07
N GLY A 76 11.45 -17.68 0.09
CA GLY A 76 12.46 -16.65 0.36
C GLY A 76 12.11 -15.27 -0.20
N VAL A 77 10.85 -15.02 -0.56
CA VAL A 77 10.41 -13.67 -0.97
C VAL A 77 10.41 -12.76 0.26
N PRO A 78 11.16 -11.65 0.26
CA PRO A 78 11.24 -10.78 1.43
C PRO A 78 9.93 -10.02 1.66
N GLU A 79 9.62 -9.71 2.92
CA GLU A 79 8.40 -8.96 3.28
C GLU A 79 8.30 -7.61 2.56
N SER A 80 9.43 -6.96 2.28
CA SER A 80 9.48 -5.71 1.53
C SER A 80 9.01 -5.86 0.08
N ALA A 81 9.33 -6.97 -0.58
CA ALA A 81 8.86 -7.25 -1.93
C ALA A 81 7.35 -7.52 -1.94
N LEU A 82 6.84 -8.23 -0.94
CA LEU A 82 5.41 -8.48 -0.77
C LEU A 82 4.62 -7.19 -0.53
N ALA A 83 5.12 -6.32 0.35
CA ALA A 83 4.51 -5.01 0.59
C ALA A 83 4.54 -4.13 -0.68
N THR A 84 5.64 -4.15 -1.42
CA THR A 84 5.77 -3.40 -2.68
C THR A 84 4.82 -3.92 -3.75
N ALA A 85 4.64 -5.25 -3.84
CA ALA A 85 3.68 -5.86 -4.77
C ALA A 85 2.24 -5.46 -4.44
N ALA A 86 1.84 -5.54 -3.17
CA ALA A 86 0.52 -5.11 -2.73
C ALA A 86 0.29 -3.61 -2.98
N PHE A 87 1.30 -2.79 -2.71
CA PHE A 87 1.25 -1.35 -2.99
C PHE A 87 1.09 -1.06 -4.48
N ARG A 88 1.80 -1.80 -5.34
CA ARG A 88 1.68 -1.68 -6.80
C ARG A 88 0.28 -2.03 -7.29
N GLU A 89 -0.34 -3.06 -6.73
CA GLU A 89 -1.70 -3.45 -7.09
C GLU A 89 -2.72 -2.37 -6.70
N LEU A 90 -2.58 -1.79 -5.50
CA LEU A 90 -3.41 -0.64 -5.07
C LEU A 90 -3.21 0.55 -6.01
N LEU A 91 -1.98 0.86 -6.39
CA LEU A 91 -1.68 1.93 -7.34
C LEU A 91 -2.29 1.68 -8.71
N GLU A 92 -2.25 0.44 -9.20
CA GLU A 92 -2.81 0.10 -10.50
C GLU A 92 -4.32 0.35 -10.52
N GLN A 93 -5.04 -0.07 -9.48
CA GLN A 93 -6.48 0.17 -9.32
C GLN A 93 -6.81 1.66 -9.26
N LEU A 94 -6.10 2.43 -8.42
CA LEU A 94 -6.30 3.88 -8.31
C LEU A 94 -5.98 4.59 -9.64
N SER A 95 -4.91 4.16 -10.32
CA SER A 95 -4.51 4.73 -11.61
C SER A 95 -5.52 4.45 -12.72
N ALA A 96 -6.23 3.33 -12.64
CA ALA A 96 -7.29 2.97 -13.58
C ALA A 96 -8.56 3.80 -13.35
N ALA A 97 -8.81 4.23 -12.10
CA ALA A 97 -9.90 5.14 -11.76
C ALA A 97 -9.58 6.62 -12.07
N SER A 98 -8.31 6.97 -12.24
CA SER A 98 -7.88 8.35 -12.52
C SER A 98 -8.17 8.78 -13.97
N ALA A 99 -8.66 10.01 -14.14
CA ALA A 99 -8.82 10.64 -15.45
C ALA A 99 -7.47 11.00 -16.11
N ASP A 100 -6.42 11.26 -15.32
CA ASP A 100 -5.05 11.48 -15.78
C ASP A 100 -4.08 10.51 -15.11
N LYS A 101 -4.03 9.29 -15.66
CA LYS A 101 -3.16 8.22 -15.17
C LYS A 101 -1.68 8.62 -15.09
N LEU A 102 -1.17 9.35 -16.07
CA LEU A 102 0.25 9.74 -16.10
C LEU A 102 0.56 10.83 -15.07
N GLY A 103 -0.32 11.83 -14.95
CA GLY A 103 -0.22 12.85 -13.91
C GLY A 103 -0.25 12.24 -12.51
N PHE A 104 -1.21 11.35 -12.25
CA PHE A 104 -1.33 10.61 -11.00
C PHE A 104 -0.06 9.84 -10.65
N MET A 105 0.43 8.99 -11.56
CA MET A 105 1.62 8.18 -11.31
C MET A 105 2.88 9.03 -11.07
N ARG A 106 3.02 10.16 -11.79
CA ARG A 106 4.14 11.11 -11.55
C ARG A 106 4.05 11.78 -10.19
N ALA A 107 2.85 12.14 -9.75
CA ALA A 107 2.65 12.75 -8.44
C ALA A 107 2.96 11.78 -7.31
N VAL A 108 2.50 10.53 -7.41
CA VAL A 108 2.87 9.46 -6.48
C VAL A 108 4.39 9.27 -6.43
N ASN A 109 5.06 9.14 -7.58
CA ASN A 109 6.52 8.96 -7.61
C ASN A 109 7.27 10.12 -6.95
N ARG A 110 6.86 11.37 -7.21
CA ARG A 110 7.48 12.54 -6.55
C ARG A 110 7.33 12.49 -5.03
N ARG A 111 6.20 12.04 -4.51
CA ARG A 111 5.97 11.91 -3.06
C ARG A 111 6.82 10.80 -2.45
N LEU A 112 6.96 9.67 -3.15
CA LEU A 112 7.84 8.57 -2.73
C LEU A 112 9.31 9.01 -2.71
N GLU A 113 9.78 9.71 -3.75
CA GLU A 113 11.13 10.26 -3.79
C GLU A 113 11.38 11.29 -2.68
N ALA A 114 10.43 12.20 -2.44
CA ALA A 114 10.52 13.18 -1.36
C ALA A 114 10.54 12.52 0.04
N GLY A 115 9.76 11.45 0.24
CA GLY A 115 9.78 10.67 1.48
C GLY A 115 11.10 9.96 1.74
N LEU A 116 11.79 9.53 0.68
CA LEU A 116 13.13 8.93 0.76
C LEU A 116 14.21 9.98 1.04
N SER A 117 14.12 11.17 0.44
CA SER A 117 15.07 12.28 0.67
C SER A 117 14.90 12.95 2.04
N GLY A 118 13.68 12.99 2.59
CA GLY A 118 13.40 13.55 3.91
C GLY A 118 14.03 12.78 5.08
N SER A 119 14.43 11.52 4.86
CA SER A 119 15.10 10.69 5.87
C SER A 119 16.61 10.95 5.99
N GLN A 120 17.18 11.87 5.20
CA GLN A 120 18.63 12.14 5.13
C GLN A 120 19.07 13.43 5.84
N VAL A 121 18.20 14.09 6.60
CA VAL A 121 18.47 15.40 7.24
C VAL A 121 18.41 15.35 8.77
N VAL A 122 18.98 14.31 9.39
CA VAL A 122 19.40 14.35 10.80
C VAL A 122 20.68 13.54 10.93
N GLY A 123 21.80 14.21 10.70
CA GLY A 123 23.16 13.74 10.98
C GLY A 123 23.92 14.83 11.71
#